data_AF-A0A7X7LSN7-F1
#
_entry.id   AF-A0A7X7LSN7-F1
#
_cell.length_a   1.000
_cell.length_b   1.000
_cell.length_c   1.000
_cell.angle_alpha   90.00
_cell.angle_beta   90.00
_cell.angle_gamma   90.00
#
_symmetry.space_group_name_H-M   'P 1'
#
loop_
_entity.id
_entity.type
_entity.pdbx_description
1 polymer ?
#
loop_
_entity_poly.entity_id
_entity_poly.type
_entity_poly.pdbx_seq_one_letter_code
_entity_poly.pdbx_strand_id
1 'polypeptide(L)'
;QLSYDISSVYVPNKGVLMVMAGVDNNKEEETIAKILEVIESFGPDLVSEEDLQLAKEMMRKRIIQTYDSLHQIVQKIFFDERIYGHHQPLKTVLSLIDQVSIQEILQAKESLILDTIYRLRKAGEAT
;
A
#
# COMPACT_ATOMS: atom_id res chain seq x y z
N GLN A 1 8.62 14.80 -15.69
CA GLN A 1 7.90 13.59 -15.29
C GLN A 1 8.94 12.49 -15.07
N LEU A 2 8.93 11.81 -13.93
CA LEU A 2 9.96 10.81 -13.56
C LEU A 2 9.51 9.37 -13.88
N SER A 3 8.21 9.10 -13.78
CA SER A 3 7.61 7.80 -14.09
C SER A 3 6.38 7.93 -14.98
N TYR A 4 6.10 6.85 -15.72
CA TYR A 4 4.88 6.65 -16.50
C TYR A 4 3.70 6.26 -15.60
N ASP A 5 3.99 5.42 -14.61
CA ASP A 5 3.08 4.94 -13.59
C ASP A 5 3.84 4.68 -12.29
N ILE A 6 3.14 4.79 -11.17
CA ILE A 6 3.64 4.38 -9.86
C ILE A 6 2.48 3.86 -9.01
N SER A 7 2.70 2.77 -8.30
CA SER A 7 1.72 2.21 -7.37
C SER A 7 2.39 1.55 -6.18
N SER A 8 1.66 1.46 -5.08
CA SER A 8 2.08 0.73 -3.89
C SER A 8 1.08 -0.37 -3.54
N VAL A 9 1.58 -1.54 -3.16
CA VAL A 9 0.75 -2.68 -2.75
C VAL A 9 1.25 -3.23 -1.43
N TYR A 10 0.38 -3.25 -0.43
CA TYR A 10 0.63 -3.93 0.84
C TYR A 10 0.04 -5.35 0.82
N VAL A 11 0.84 -6.32 1.23
CA VAL A 11 0.50 -7.75 1.25
C VAL A 11 0.52 -8.23 2.71
N PRO A 12 -0.62 -8.15 3.42
CA PRO A 12 -0.65 -8.29 4.89
C PRO A 12 -0.25 -9.69 5.38
N ASN A 13 -0.56 -10.75 4.63
CA ASN A 13 -0.15 -12.12 5.00
C ASN A 13 1.36 -12.34 4.95
N LYS A 14 2.11 -11.45 4.29
CA LYS A 14 3.57 -11.53 4.18
C LYS A 14 4.29 -10.39 4.91
N GLY A 15 3.55 -9.36 5.35
CA GLY A 15 4.14 -8.16 5.93
C GLY A 15 4.99 -7.36 4.94
N VAL A 16 4.69 -7.43 3.64
CA VAL A 16 5.49 -6.78 2.60
C VAL A 16 4.73 -5.61 1.98
N LEU A 17 5.38 -4.45 1.89
CA LEU A 17 4.95 -3.32 1.07
C LEU A 17 5.86 -3.26 -0.17
N MET A 18 5.26 -3.21 -1.36
CA MET A 18 5.99 -3.05 -2.61
C MET A 18 5.62 -1.71 -3.24
N VAL A 19 6.61 -1.02 -3.81
CA VAL A 19 6.41 0.12 -4.70
C VAL A 19 6.86 -0.31 -6.10
N MET A 20 5.98 -0.15 -7.08
CA MET A 20 6.22 -0.47 -8.49
C MET A 20 6.13 0.81 -9.30
N ALA A 21 7.13 1.08 -10.15
CA ALA A 21 7.14 2.24 -11.02
C ALA A 21 7.69 1.89 -12.41
N GLY A 22 6.99 2.32 -13.46
CA GLY A 22 7.49 2.32 -14.82
C GLY A 22 8.27 3.60 -15.10
N VAL A 23 9.54 3.49 -15.46
CA VAL A 23 10.45 4.64 -15.63
C VAL A 23 11.30 4.52 -16.89
N ASP A 24 11.77 5.65 -17.40
CA ASP A 24 12.85 5.66 -18.39
C ASP A 24 14.18 5.23 -17.76
N ASN A 25 15.02 4.55 -18.56
CA ASN A 25 16.33 4.07 -18.09
C ASN A 25 17.20 5.19 -17.47
N ASN A 26 17.11 6.42 -17.98
CA ASN A 26 17.89 7.56 -17.45
C ASN A 26 17.25 8.24 -16.24
N LYS A 27 16.06 7.79 -15.79
CA LYS A 27 15.31 8.34 -14.65
C LYS A 27 15.20 7.36 -13.47
N GLU A 28 15.79 6.19 -13.60
CA GLU A 28 15.69 5.11 -12.62
C GLU A 28 16.20 5.53 -11.22
N GLU A 29 17.46 5.96 -11.11
CA GLU A 29 18.06 6.37 -9.85
C GLU A 29 17.36 7.59 -9.23
N GLU A 30 16.97 8.56 -10.07
CA GLU A 30 16.24 9.76 -9.63
C GLU A 30 14.87 9.37 -9.05
N THR A 31 14.19 8.40 -9.67
CA THR A 31 12.88 7.91 -9.20
C THR A 31 13.02 7.15 -7.89
N ILE A 32 14.01 6.25 -7.77
CA ILE A 32 14.29 5.52 -6.54
C ILE A 32 14.58 6.50 -5.39
N ALA A 33 15.47 7.47 -5.61
CA ALA A 33 15.81 8.48 -4.62
C ALA A 33 14.56 9.25 -4.18
N LYS A 34 13.68 9.63 -5.12
CA LYS A 34 12.46 10.38 -4.79
C LYS A 34 11.44 9.56 -4.00
N ILE A 35 11.30 8.26 -4.32
CA ILE A 35 10.42 7.36 -3.55
C ILE A 35 10.90 7.27 -2.10
N LEU A 36 12.20 7.08 -1.89
CA LEU A 36 12.79 7.00 -0.56
C LEU A 36 12.64 8.32 0.20
N GLU A 37 12.87 9.45 -0.47
CA GLU A 37 12.65 10.79 0.09
C GLU A 37 11.19 10.99 0.53
N VAL A 38 10.21 10.59 -0.29
CA VAL A 38 8.78 10.69 0.06
C VAL A 38 8.45 9.83 1.28
N ILE A 39 8.97 8.60 1.35
CA ILE A 39 8.76 7.73 2.51
C ILE A 39 9.38 8.35 3.77
N GLU A 40 10.62 8.83 3.67
CA GLU A 40 11.35 9.42 4.80
C GLU A 40 10.74 10.74 5.28
N SER A 41 10.33 11.61 4.35
CA SER A 41 9.70 12.91 4.66
C SER A 41 8.23 12.80 5.05
N PHE A 42 7.60 11.63 4.91
CA PHE A 42 6.20 11.43 5.27
C PHE A 42 5.96 11.74 6.76
N GLY A 43 5.26 12.84 7.02
CA GLY A 43 5.03 13.39 8.35
C GLY A 43 3.62 13.96 8.47
N PRO A 44 3.22 14.41 9.68
CA PRO A 44 1.88 14.92 9.94
C PRO A 44 1.52 16.12 9.07
N ASP A 45 2.50 16.96 8.71
CA ASP A 45 2.29 18.16 7.91
C ASP A 45 2.12 17.87 6.40
N LEU A 46 2.42 16.63 5.96
CA LEU A 46 2.35 16.22 4.56
C LEU A 46 0.98 15.64 4.17
N VAL A 47 0.13 15.35 5.16
CA VAL A 47 -1.20 14.74 4.96
C VAL A 47 -2.25 15.67 5.54
N SER A 48 -3.09 16.25 4.67
CA SER A 48 -4.23 17.02 5.16
C SER A 48 -5.32 16.10 5.70
N GLU A 49 -6.22 16.64 6.52
CA GLU A 49 -7.40 15.89 7.00
C GLU A 49 -8.28 15.44 5.81
N GLU A 50 -8.34 16.24 4.74
CA GLU A 50 -9.07 15.90 3.52
C GLU A 50 -8.43 14.71 2.79
N ASP A 51 -7.09 14.67 2.69
CA ASP A 51 -6.36 13.54 2.10
C ASP A 51 -6.60 12.24 2.88
N LEU A 52 -6.53 12.32 4.22
CA LEU A 52 -6.79 11.18 5.08
C LEU A 52 -8.23 10.68 4.93
N GLN A 53 -9.20 11.59 4.91
CA GLN A 53 -10.60 11.26 4.74
C GLN A 53 -10.86 10.61 3.38
N LEU A 54 -10.29 11.16 2.30
CA LEU A 54 -10.39 10.60 0.96
C LEU A 54 -9.78 9.20 0.87
N ALA A 55 -8.60 9.01 1.48
CA ALA A 55 -7.94 7.70 1.53
C ALA A 55 -8.79 6.66 2.27
N LYS A 56 -9.39 7.03 3.41
CA LYS A 56 -10.34 6.17 4.15
C LYS A 56 -11.54 5.80 3.28
N GLU A 57 -12.14 6.76 2.58
CA GLU A 57 -13.28 6.50 1.70
C GLU A 57 -12.93 5.56 0.53
N MET A 58 -11.76 5.74 -0.08
CA MET A 58 -11.25 4.85 -1.11
C MET A 58 -11.05 3.43 -0.57
N MET A 59 -10.49 3.29 0.63
CA MET A 59 -10.26 1.99 1.27
C MET A 59 -11.58 1.29 1.61
N ARG A 60 -12.57 2.03 2.15
CA ARG A 60 -13.94 1.53 2.39
C ARG A 60 -14.58 1.01 1.12
N LYS A 61 -14.56 1.80 0.04
CA LYS A 61 -15.12 1.42 -1.26
C LYS A 61 -14.48 0.12 -1.76
N ARG A 62 -13.16 0.00 -1.69
CA ARG A 62 -12.44 -1.21 -2.10
C ARG A 62 -12.87 -2.44 -1.31
N ILE A 63 -13.03 -2.33 0.01
CA ILE A 63 -13.49 -3.45 0.85
C ILE A 63 -14.93 -3.83 0.52
N ILE A 64 -15.83 -2.87 0.32
CA ILE A 64 -17.21 -3.16 -0.06
C ILE A 64 -17.26 -3.89 -1.42
N GLN A 65 -16.46 -3.44 -2.40
CA GLN A 65 -16.37 -4.08 -3.71
C GLN A 65 -15.89 -5.55 -3.64
N THR A 66 -15.09 -5.92 -2.63
CA THR A 66 -14.72 -7.32 -2.40
C THR A 66 -15.95 -8.19 -2.12
N TYR A 67 -17.01 -7.65 -1.53
CA TYR A 67 -18.26 -8.36 -1.26
C TYR A 67 -19.20 -8.46 -2.48
N ASP A 68 -18.88 -7.79 -3.58
CA ASP A 68 -19.62 -7.95 -4.85
C ASP A 68 -19.17 -9.21 -5.62
N SER A 69 -18.09 -9.88 -5.17
CA SER A 69 -17.53 -11.07 -5.80
C SER A 69 -17.51 -12.26 -4.85
N LEU A 70 -18.28 -13.30 -5.16
CA LEU A 70 -18.28 -14.57 -4.41
C LEU A 70 -16.88 -15.16 -4.25
N HIS A 71 -16.07 -15.09 -5.31
CA HIS A 71 -14.69 -15.57 -5.29
C HIS A 71 -13.84 -14.82 -4.25
N GLN A 72 -13.93 -13.50 -4.22
CA GLN A 72 -13.17 -12.68 -3.27
C GLN A 72 -13.66 -12.86 -1.83
N ILE A 73 -14.98 -13.00 -1.62
CA ILE A 73 -15.57 -13.30 -0.31
C ILE A 73 -15.02 -14.63 0.23
N VAL A 74 -15.04 -15.68 -0.58
CA VAL A 74 -14.55 -17.00 -0.18
C VAL A 74 -13.06 -16.95 0.18
N GLN A 75 -12.26 -16.25 -0.62
CA GLN A 75 -10.84 -16.05 -0.29
C GLN A 75 -10.66 -15.33 1.06
N LYS A 76 -11.39 -14.23 1.28
CA LYS A 76 -11.31 -13.46 2.53
C LYS A 76 -11.66 -14.34 3.74
N ILE A 77 -12.80 -15.04 3.69
CA ILE A 77 -13.25 -15.92 4.78
C ILE A 77 -12.21 -17.02 5.04
N PHE A 78 -11.64 -17.61 3.99
CA PHE A 78 -10.60 -18.62 4.14
C PHE A 78 -9.37 -18.07 4.88
N PHE A 79 -8.86 -16.90 4.50
CA PHE A 79 -7.71 -16.30 5.20
C PHE A 79 -8.05 -15.95 6.65
N ASP A 80 -9.15 -15.25 6.88
CA ASP A 80 -9.61 -14.81 8.20
C ASP A 80 -9.76 -16.01 9.16
N GLU A 81 -10.53 -17.02 8.76
CA GLU A 81 -10.87 -18.14 9.65
C GLU A 81 -9.79 -19.22 9.71
N ARG A 82 -9.16 -19.57 8.58
CA ARG A 82 -8.24 -20.73 8.51
C ARG A 82 -6.79 -20.36 8.70
N ILE A 83 -6.38 -19.17 8.28
CA ILE A 83 -4.98 -18.76 8.35
C ILE A 83 -4.74 -17.90 9.58
N TYR A 84 -5.60 -16.92 9.86
CA TYR A 84 -5.39 -15.99 10.96
C TYR A 84 -6.18 -16.31 12.23
N GLY A 85 -7.12 -17.26 12.15
CA GLY A 85 -7.91 -17.72 13.31
C GLY A 85 -8.84 -16.65 13.87
N HIS A 86 -9.23 -15.64 13.09
CA HIS A 86 -10.16 -14.61 13.54
C HIS A 86 -11.13 -14.21 12.43
N HIS A 87 -12.43 -14.22 12.74
CA HIS A 87 -13.46 -13.70 11.84
C HIS A 87 -13.75 -12.24 12.17
N GLN A 88 -13.48 -11.33 11.23
CA GLN A 88 -13.87 -9.93 11.35
C GLN A 88 -15.07 -9.60 10.45
N PRO A 89 -16.24 -9.27 11.03
CA PRO A 89 -17.39 -8.80 10.27
C PRO A 89 -17.07 -7.55 9.47
N LEU A 90 -17.66 -7.40 8.27
CA LEU A 90 -17.48 -6.22 7.41
C LEU A 90 -17.66 -4.90 8.17
N LYS A 91 -18.73 -4.78 8.97
CA LYS A 91 -19.00 -3.57 9.77
C LYS A 91 -17.86 -3.23 10.72
N THR A 92 -17.23 -4.23 11.33
CA THR A 92 -16.08 -4.05 12.22
C THR A 92 -14.89 -3.51 11.44
N VAL A 93 -14.57 -4.12 10.30
CA VAL A 93 -13.46 -3.66 9.44
C VAL A 93 -13.66 -2.22 8.98
N LEU A 94 -14.87 -1.86 8.54
CA LEU A 94 -15.21 -0.49 8.14
C LEU A 94 -15.06 0.50 9.29
N SER A 95 -15.52 0.13 10.49
CA SER A 95 -15.36 0.94 11.69
C SER A 95 -13.89 1.14 12.08
N LEU A 96 -13.05 0.12 11.91
CA LEU A 96 -11.62 0.22 12.20
C LEU A 96 -10.94 1.20 11.25
N ILE A 97 -11.30 1.20 9.96
CA ILE A 97 -10.78 2.17 8.97
C ILE A 97 -11.13 3.60 9.38
N ASP A 98 -12.37 3.84 9.81
CA ASP A 98 -12.84 5.18 10.19
C ASP A 98 -12.03 5.75 11.38
N GLN A 99 -11.62 4.87 12.29
CA GLN A 99 -10.92 5.22 13.52
C GLN A 99 -9.41 5.45 13.34
N VAL A 100 -8.82 5.08 12.20
CA VAL A 100 -7.39 5.25 11.96
C VAL A 100 -7.00 6.72 12.07
N SER A 101 -6.03 7.00 12.94
CA SER A 101 -5.45 8.31 13.16
C SER A 101 -4.15 8.52 12.37
N ILE A 102 -3.77 9.77 12.13
CA ILE A 102 -2.48 10.07 11.51
C ILE A 102 -1.31 9.56 12.35
N GLN A 103 -1.43 9.57 13.68
CA GLN A 103 -0.42 9.08 14.61
C GLN A 103 -0.17 7.57 14.43
N GLU A 104 -1.22 6.77 14.26
CA GLU A 104 -1.10 5.33 13.99
C GLU A 104 -0.45 5.06 12.62
N ILE A 105 -0.74 5.88 11.62
CA ILE A 105 -0.10 5.78 10.29
C ILE A 105 1.40 6.07 10.42
N LEU A 106 1.77 7.14 11.15
CA LEU A 106 3.17 7.47 11.40
C LEU A 106 3.87 6.37 12.20
N GLN A 107 3.21 5.78 13.18
CA GLN A 107 3.75 4.63 13.91
C GLN A 107 3.96 3.41 13.00
N ALA A 108 3.02 3.14 12.09
CA ALA A 108 3.16 2.05 11.12
C ALA A 108 4.30 2.28 10.13
N LYS A 109 4.54 3.55 9.73
CA LYS A 109 5.68 3.93 8.89
C LYS A 109 7.02 3.53 9.51
N GLU A 110 7.19 3.66 10.83
CA GLU A 110 8.44 3.29 11.52
C GLU A 110 8.78 1.79 11.41
N SER A 111 7.81 0.95 11.03
CA SER A 111 8.04 -0.47 10.79
C SER A 111 8.54 -0.78 9.37
N LEU A 112 8.62 0.23 8.48
CA LEU A 112 9.10 0.06 7.12
C LEU A 112 10.62 -0.08 7.11
N ILE A 113 11.10 -1.19 6.53
CA ILE A 113 12.53 -1.46 6.31
C ILE A 113 12.69 -1.73 4.82
N LEU A 114 13.56 -0.96 4.16
CA LEU A 114 13.91 -1.23 2.77
C LEU A 114 14.71 -2.53 2.70
N ASP A 115 14.08 -3.58 2.20
CA ASP A 115 14.69 -4.89 2.05
C ASP A 115 15.35 -5.06 0.67
N THR A 116 14.62 -4.77 -0.41
CA THR A 116 15.05 -5.07 -1.78
C THR A 116 14.63 -3.97 -2.76
N ILE A 117 15.54 -3.62 -3.67
CA ILE A 117 15.25 -2.85 -4.90
C ILE A 117 15.46 -3.78 -6.10
N TYR A 118 14.40 -4.04 -6.84
CA TYR A 118 14.46 -4.86 -8.06
C TYR A 118 14.34 -3.98 -9.31
N ARG A 119 15.23 -4.22 -10.28
CA ARG A 119 15.30 -3.48 -11.54
C ARG A 119 15.03 -4.43 -12.69
N LEU A 120 13.98 -4.16 -13.45
CA LEU A 120 13.66 -4.91 -14.67
C LEU A 120 14.12 -4.11 -15.89
N ARG A 121 15.07 -4.64 -16.64
CA ARG A 121 15.56 -4.04 -17.89
C ARG A 121 15.36 -4.99 -19.06
N LYS A 122 15.25 -4.45 -20.28
CA LYS A 122 15.23 -5.26 -21.49
C LYS A 122 16.59 -5.96 -21.66
N ALA A 123 16.57 -7.24 -22.02
CA ALA A 123 17.81 -7.98 -22.27
C ALA A 123 18.64 -7.29 -23.37
N GLY A 124 19.89 -6.93 -23.05
CA GLY A 124 20.85 -6.32 -23.97
C GLY A 124 21.17 -4.83 -23.75
N GLU A 125 20.50 -4.15 -22.81
CA GLU A 125 20.88 -2.80 -22.40
C GLU A 125 21.91 -2.88 -21.27
N ALA A 126 23.14 -2.40 -21.54
CA ALA A 126 24.27 -2.47 -20.61
C ALA A 126 24.04 -1.62 -19.33
N THR A 127 24.72 -2.02 -18.25
CA THR A 127 24.72 -1.41 -16.92
C THR A 127 25.12 0.05 -16.91
#